data_AF-A0A963FQA4-F1
#
_entry.id   AF-A0A963FQA4-F1
#
_cell.length_a   1.000
_cell.length_b   1.000
_cell.length_c   1.000
_cell.angle_alpha   90.00
_cell.angle_beta   90.00
_cell.angle_gamma   90.00
#
_symmetry.space_group_name_H-M   'P 1'
#
loop_
_entity.id
_entity.type
_entity.pdbx_description
1 polymer ?
#
loop_
_entity_poly.entity_id
_entity_poly.type
_entity_poly.pdbx_seq_one_letter_code
_entity_poly.pdbx_strand_id
1 'polypeptide(L)'
;MHFFNRPAKLTLQLLVQRSINLKPGEGRAVCWSFLYFFSLLSSYYILRPIRDEMGIAAGVERLQWLFTGTFVAMLLVVPLFGWITSRYRRSRFLPIIYGFFIVNIVLFYFLFEADTGRAWVAGLFFIWLSVFNLFVVSVYWSFMADLFRNEQAKRLFGFIATGGTAGAIAGPALTAILVQQLGSSRLLLISALLLGLSVLCIHRLLAWQEAATPAAGAAAEAPLGGGVLNGLFLVLRSPYLLGICALILLYASLSTFLYMQQAQIVRDAFDDPATRTAVFAGIDFAVNLLTLLIQAFFTGRLVQWIGLAKTLALIPLLLSFGFLVLGLQPLLPVLIVVQVVRRAGNYAIMRPAREMLYVVVSREQKYKAKNFIDTVVYRGGDALSSWVYSGMRGFGLTLSAVAWIAVPLALLWTWIALRLGQQQSVLSRHRSQPKERSEHAR
;
A
#
# COMPACT_ATOMS: atom_id res chain seq x y z
N MET A 1 27.87 -46.16 23.87
CA MET A 1 27.00 -45.03 24.28
C MET A 1 27.57 -43.73 23.71
N HIS A 2 27.00 -43.23 22.60
CA HIS A 2 26.96 -41.80 22.21
C HIS A 2 26.39 -41.68 20.78
N PHE A 3 25.15 -42.12 20.63
CA PHE A 3 24.26 -41.69 19.56
C PHE A 3 23.19 -40.82 20.22
N PHE A 4 22.74 -39.76 19.53
CA PHE A 4 21.84 -38.67 19.98
C PHE A 4 22.51 -37.42 20.57
N ASN A 5 23.08 -36.60 19.69
CA ASN A 5 22.80 -35.15 19.70
C ASN A 5 23.34 -34.47 18.42
N ARG A 6 22.54 -34.46 17.35
CA ARG A 6 22.67 -33.46 16.27
C ARG A 6 21.33 -32.74 16.15
N PRO A 7 21.28 -31.40 16.36
CA PRO A 7 20.07 -30.72 16.79
C PRO A 7 19.14 -30.43 15.60
N ALA A 8 17.85 -30.31 15.89
CA ALA A 8 16.74 -29.99 14.97
C ALA A 8 16.96 -28.76 14.04
N LYS A 9 18.05 -28.00 14.22
CA LYS A 9 18.47 -26.90 13.33
C LYS A 9 18.83 -27.36 11.91
N LEU A 10 19.36 -28.58 11.74
CA LEU A 10 19.80 -29.07 10.43
C LEU A 10 18.60 -29.38 9.49
N THR A 11 17.52 -29.91 10.05
CA THR A 11 16.33 -30.33 9.29
C THR A 11 15.51 -29.15 8.79
N LEU A 12 15.37 -28.09 9.61
CA LEU A 12 14.69 -26.85 9.20
C LEU A 12 15.49 -26.10 8.13
N GLN A 13 16.82 -26.03 8.27
CA GLN A 13 17.69 -25.41 7.28
C GLN A 13 17.63 -26.13 5.93
N LEU A 14 17.61 -27.46 5.91
CA LEU A 14 17.52 -28.25 4.68
C LEU A 14 16.14 -28.16 4.01
N LEU A 15 15.05 -28.08 4.80
CA LEU A 15 13.70 -27.84 4.26
C LEU A 15 13.60 -26.45 3.63
N VAL A 16 14.06 -25.41 4.34
CA VAL A 16 14.07 -24.02 3.86
C VAL A 16 14.98 -23.87 2.62
N GLN A 17 16.15 -24.52 2.60
CA GLN A 17 17.04 -24.53 1.44
C GLN A 17 16.44 -25.24 0.23
N ARG A 18 15.72 -26.36 0.40
CA ARG A 18 15.02 -27.05 -0.69
C ARG A 18 13.84 -26.26 -1.22
N SER A 19 13.07 -25.61 -0.34
CA SER A 19 11.91 -24.78 -0.74
C SER A 19 12.31 -23.48 -1.43
N ILE A 20 13.44 -22.87 -1.06
CA ILE A 20 13.93 -21.59 -1.62
C ILE A 20 14.99 -21.83 -2.71
N ASN A 21 15.43 -23.08 -2.92
CA ASN A 21 16.47 -23.49 -3.87
C ASN A 21 17.73 -22.60 -3.75
N LEU A 22 18.18 -22.39 -2.51
CA LEU A 22 19.16 -21.38 -2.12
C LEU A 22 20.60 -21.82 -2.49
N LYS A 23 21.37 -21.00 -3.23
CA LYS A 23 22.77 -21.35 -3.59
C LYS A 23 23.76 -20.97 -2.45
N PRO A 24 24.94 -21.63 -2.36
CA PRO A 24 25.97 -21.28 -1.39
C PRO A 24 26.37 -19.80 -1.49
N GLY A 25 26.45 -19.10 -0.36
CA GLY A 25 26.80 -17.66 -0.29
C GLY A 25 25.62 -16.69 -0.31
N GLU A 26 24.43 -17.11 -0.77
CA GLU A 26 23.25 -16.23 -0.89
C GLU A 26 22.45 -16.08 0.40
N GLY A 27 22.58 -17.01 1.35
CA GLY A 27 21.73 -17.08 2.55
C GLY A 27 21.82 -15.86 3.46
N ARG A 28 23.02 -15.28 3.60
CA ARG A 28 23.22 -14.06 4.39
C ARG A 28 22.51 -12.87 3.74
N ALA A 29 22.63 -12.69 2.42
CA ALA A 29 21.95 -11.63 1.70
C ALA A 29 20.42 -11.75 1.78
N VAL A 30 19.89 -12.97 1.66
CA VAL A 30 18.45 -13.24 1.80
C VAL A 30 17.96 -12.91 3.21
N CYS A 31 18.69 -13.31 4.25
CA CYS A 31 18.32 -13.03 5.63
C CYS A 31 18.34 -11.53 5.94
N TRP A 32 19.39 -10.80 5.52
CA TRP A 32 19.46 -9.36 5.69
C TRP A 32 18.39 -8.63 4.86
N SER A 33 18.04 -9.10 3.67
CA SER A 33 16.96 -8.54 2.84
C SER A 33 15.59 -8.77 3.48
N PHE A 34 15.35 -9.97 4.02
CA PHE A 34 14.14 -10.29 4.78
C PHE A 34 14.02 -9.40 6.01
N LEU A 35 15.07 -9.32 6.84
CA LEU A 35 15.09 -8.52 8.06
C LEU A 35 14.92 -7.03 7.72
N TYR A 36 15.58 -6.56 6.66
CA TYR A 36 15.39 -5.21 6.15
C TYR A 36 13.91 -4.93 5.85
N PHE A 37 13.26 -5.75 5.02
CA PHE A 37 11.87 -5.51 4.64
C PHE A 37 10.91 -5.62 5.82
N PHE A 38 11.16 -6.59 6.72
CA PHE A 38 10.44 -6.76 7.97
C PHE A 38 10.50 -5.51 8.83
N SER A 39 11.71 -5.02 9.14
CA SER A 39 11.89 -3.84 9.99
C SER A 39 11.30 -2.58 9.36
N LEU A 40 11.45 -2.42 8.04
CA LEU A 40 10.92 -1.28 7.28
C LEU A 40 9.39 -1.23 7.33
N LEU A 41 8.73 -2.37 7.06
CA LEU A 41 7.28 -2.44 7.03
C LEU A 41 6.71 -2.40 8.44
N SER A 42 7.36 -3.02 9.41
CA SER A 42 6.99 -2.91 10.82
C SER A 42 7.04 -1.44 11.29
N SER A 43 8.11 -0.71 10.97
CA SER A 43 8.26 0.73 11.23
C SER A 43 7.08 1.53 10.64
N TYR A 44 6.77 1.34 9.36
CA TYR A 44 5.66 2.04 8.71
C TYR A 44 4.29 1.70 9.34
N TYR A 45 4.04 0.41 9.57
CA TYR A 45 2.75 -0.04 10.10
C TYR A 45 2.56 0.24 11.60
N ILE A 46 3.62 0.60 12.34
CA ILE A 46 3.49 1.21 13.67
C ILE A 46 3.01 2.66 13.57
N LEU A 47 3.57 3.42 12.63
CA LEU A 47 3.24 4.84 12.44
C LEU A 47 1.85 5.05 11.86
N ARG A 48 1.32 4.06 11.11
CA ARG A 48 0.04 4.19 10.41
C ARG A 48 -1.17 4.34 11.34
N PRO A 49 -1.37 3.51 12.39
CA PRO A 49 -2.42 3.74 13.37
C PRO A 49 -2.29 5.09 14.09
N ILE A 50 -1.05 5.50 14.41
CA ILE A 50 -0.77 6.81 15.03
C ILE A 50 -1.21 7.93 14.09
N ARG A 51 -0.91 7.82 12.79
CA ARG A 51 -1.35 8.79 11.78
C ARG A 51 -2.86 8.88 11.66
N ASP A 52 -3.57 7.76 11.74
CA ASP A 52 -5.03 7.76 11.72
C ASP A 52 -5.62 8.44 12.97
N GLU A 53 -5.00 8.26 14.14
CA GLU A 53 -5.38 9.00 15.34
C GLU A 53 -5.03 10.49 15.25
N MET A 54 -3.86 10.84 14.70
CA MET A 54 -3.47 12.23 14.42
C MET A 54 -4.44 12.93 13.45
N GLY A 55 -5.07 12.20 12.53
CA GLY A 55 -6.15 12.72 11.70
C GLY A 55 -7.35 13.19 12.53
N ILE A 56 -7.69 12.47 13.60
CA ILE A 56 -8.72 12.88 14.56
C ILE A 56 -8.22 14.04 15.43
N ALA A 57 -6.99 13.96 15.93
CA ALA A 57 -6.41 14.98 16.82
C ALA A 57 -6.22 16.35 16.13
N ALA A 58 -5.97 16.37 14.82
CA ALA A 58 -5.96 17.58 14.01
C ALA A 58 -7.36 18.21 13.83
N GLY A 59 -8.42 17.45 14.15
CA GLY A 59 -9.82 17.80 14.00
C GLY A 59 -10.45 17.08 12.82
N VAL A 60 -11.51 16.29 13.08
CA VAL A 60 -12.27 15.56 12.05
C VAL A 60 -12.85 16.51 11.00
N GLU A 61 -13.25 17.71 11.41
CA GLU A 61 -13.72 18.82 10.54
C GLU A 61 -12.65 19.34 9.57
N ARG A 62 -11.37 19.02 9.80
CA ARG A 62 -10.23 19.47 8.98
C ARG A 62 -9.64 18.36 8.11
N LEU A 63 -10.20 17.14 8.15
CA LEU A 63 -9.67 16.01 7.40
C LEU A 63 -9.56 16.31 5.90
N GLN A 64 -10.52 17.04 5.31
CA GLN A 64 -10.45 17.43 3.89
C GLN A 64 -9.17 18.22 3.55
N TRP A 65 -8.73 19.09 4.46
CA TRP A 65 -7.47 19.83 4.28
C TRP A 65 -6.25 18.92 4.37
N LEU A 66 -6.27 17.88 5.21
CA LEU A 66 -5.19 16.89 5.29
C LEU A 66 -5.10 16.05 4.01
N PHE A 67 -6.24 15.67 3.43
CA PHE A 67 -6.26 14.97 2.13
C PHE A 67 -5.81 15.88 0.99
N THR A 68 -6.25 17.15 0.95
CA THR A 68 -5.75 18.15 -0.01
C THR A 68 -4.25 18.38 0.14
N GLY A 69 -3.75 18.56 1.36
CA GLY A 69 -2.32 18.72 1.64
C GLY A 69 -1.51 17.49 1.22
N THR A 70 -2.04 16.29 1.46
CA THR A 70 -1.43 15.03 0.97
C THR A 70 -1.41 14.99 -0.55
N PHE A 71 -2.48 15.36 -1.23
CA PHE A 71 -2.54 15.39 -2.69
C PHE A 71 -1.49 16.35 -3.28
N VAL A 72 -1.43 17.59 -2.76
CA VAL A 72 -0.45 18.59 -3.19
C VAL A 72 0.98 18.12 -2.92
N ALA A 73 1.26 17.61 -1.71
CA ALA A 73 2.57 17.09 -1.37
C ALA A 73 2.98 15.94 -2.29
N MET A 74 2.09 15.01 -2.60
CA MET A 74 2.38 13.89 -3.50
C MET A 74 2.64 14.37 -4.94
N LEU A 75 1.91 15.38 -5.41
CA LEU A 75 2.10 15.96 -6.75
C LEU A 75 3.46 16.64 -6.90
N LEU A 76 3.97 17.26 -5.82
CA LEU A 76 5.30 17.87 -5.80
C LEU A 76 6.42 16.84 -5.63
N VAL A 77 6.24 15.90 -4.71
CA VAL A 77 7.31 15.01 -4.26
C VAL A 77 7.51 13.83 -5.22
N VAL A 78 6.46 13.29 -5.86
CA VAL A 78 6.61 12.15 -6.80
C VAL A 78 7.51 12.49 -8.00
N PRO A 79 7.35 13.62 -8.70
CA PRO A 79 8.28 14.03 -9.75
C PRO A 79 9.70 14.29 -9.23
N LEU A 80 9.83 14.93 -8.06
CA LEU A 80 11.12 15.16 -7.43
C LEU A 80 11.84 13.85 -7.15
N PHE A 81 11.14 12.84 -6.62
CA PHE A 81 11.69 11.51 -6.39
C PHE A 81 12.16 10.83 -7.67
N GLY A 82 11.34 10.87 -8.73
CA GLY A 82 11.71 10.34 -10.05
C GLY A 82 12.98 11.00 -10.62
N TRP A 83 13.10 12.32 -10.44
CA TRP A 83 14.29 13.06 -10.84
C TRP A 83 15.53 12.68 -10.01
N ILE A 84 15.43 12.64 -8.68
CA ILE A 84 16.55 12.26 -7.80
C ILE A 84 17.05 10.84 -8.12
N THR A 85 16.13 9.87 -8.21
CA THR A 85 16.46 8.46 -8.47
C THR A 85 16.98 8.18 -9.87
N SER A 86 16.87 9.14 -10.79
CA SER A 86 17.49 9.12 -12.12
C SER A 86 18.93 9.65 -12.13
N ARG A 87 19.30 10.52 -11.17
CA ARG A 87 20.61 11.20 -11.14
C ARG A 87 21.61 10.61 -10.16
N TYR A 88 21.15 10.01 -9.06
CA TYR A 88 22.03 9.51 -8.01
C TYR A 88 22.07 7.98 -7.96
N ARG A 89 23.27 7.41 -7.76
CA ARG A 89 23.42 5.98 -7.48
C ARG A 89 22.74 5.65 -6.16
N ARG A 90 21.71 4.81 -6.25
CA ARG A 90 20.74 4.54 -5.18
C ARG A 90 21.41 3.98 -3.92
N SER A 91 22.45 3.17 -4.06
CA SER A 91 23.19 2.52 -2.96
C SER A 91 23.79 3.48 -1.91
N ARG A 92 24.26 4.67 -2.31
CA ARG A 92 24.78 5.68 -1.36
C ARG A 92 23.70 6.61 -0.83
N PHE A 93 22.63 6.80 -1.59
CA PHE A 93 21.54 7.72 -1.24
C PHE A 93 20.56 7.13 -0.23
N LEU A 94 20.41 5.80 -0.24
CA LEU A 94 19.51 5.02 0.63
C LEU A 94 19.69 5.30 2.14
N PRO A 95 20.89 5.12 2.74
CA PRO A 95 21.09 5.36 4.18
C PRO A 95 20.81 6.81 4.57
N ILE A 96 21.08 7.77 3.67
CA ILE A 96 20.86 9.20 3.92
C ILE A 96 19.36 9.49 4.01
N ILE A 97 18.55 8.97 3.08
CA ILE A 97 17.09 9.14 3.14
C ILE A 97 16.51 8.56 4.43
N TYR A 98 16.97 7.38 4.83
CA TYR A 98 16.46 6.74 6.05
C TYR A 98 16.94 7.46 7.30
N GLY A 99 18.18 7.94 7.32
CA GLY A 99 18.68 8.84 8.35
C GLY A 99 17.83 10.11 8.46
N PHE A 100 17.48 10.74 7.33
CA PHE A 100 16.55 11.86 7.29
C PHE A 100 15.21 11.48 7.94
N PHE A 101 14.57 10.37 7.53
CA PHE A 101 13.30 9.96 8.13
C PHE A 101 13.40 9.61 9.61
N ILE A 102 14.50 9.00 10.07
CA ILE A 102 14.75 8.74 11.50
C ILE A 102 14.80 10.07 12.27
N VAL A 103 15.54 11.06 11.78
CA VAL A 103 15.61 12.39 12.39
C VAL A 103 14.23 13.05 12.44
N ASN A 104 13.44 12.94 11.37
CA ASN A 104 12.07 13.46 11.35
C ASN A 104 11.18 12.76 12.40
N ILE A 105 11.24 11.43 12.50
CA ILE A 105 10.46 10.67 13.51
C ILE A 105 10.83 11.11 14.93
N VAL A 106 12.12 11.30 15.21
CA VAL A 106 12.61 11.80 16.50
C VAL A 106 12.18 13.25 16.74
N LEU A 107 12.20 14.11 15.72
CA LEU A 107 11.68 15.47 15.81
C LEU A 107 10.18 15.49 16.12
N PHE A 108 9.38 14.66 15.44
CA PHE A 108 7.95 14.53 15.73
C PHE A 108 7.71 14.03 17.15
N TYR A 109 8.54 13.10 17.66
CA TYR A 109 8.48 12.68 19.06
C TYR A 109 8.63 13.88 20.01
N PHE A 110 9.68 14.69 19.86
CA PHE A 110 9.87 15.87 20.71
C PHE A 110 8.76 16.91 20.55
N LEU A 111 8.26 17.13 19.32
CA LEU A 111 7.15 18.04 19.06
C LEU A 111 5.84 17.57 19.71
N PHE A 112 5.59 16.25 19.76
CA PHE A 112 4.42 15.70 20.44
C PHE A 112 4.55 15.72 21.96
N GLU A 113 5.75 15.52 22.51
CA GLU A 113 6.00 15.64 23.96
C GLU A 113 5.93 17.10 24.44
N ALA A 114 6.32 18.06 23.60
CA ALA A 114 6.22 19.48 23.91
C ALA A 114 4.76 19.98 24.00
N ASP A 115 3.80 19.25 23.42
CA ASP A 115 2.35 19.53 23.35
C ASP A 115 1.96 20.90 22.74
N THR A 116 2.92 21.69 22.29
CA THR A 116 2.69 22.99 21.63
C THR A 116 2.16 22.80 20.21
N GLY A 117 0.98 23.33 19.91
CA GLY A 117 0.42 23.30 18.55
C GLY A 117 0.04 21.91 18.07
N ARG A 118 -0.35 21.01 18.98
CA ARG A 118 -0.63 19.58 18.72
C ARG A 118 -1.44 19.30 17.46
N ALA A 119 -2.49 20.06 17.19
CA ALA A 119 -3.34 19.88 16.00
C ALA A 119 -2.59 20.14 14.67
N TRP A 120 -1.72 21.15 14.63
CA TRP A 120 -0.91 21.46 13.45
C TRP A 120 0.19 20.42 13.26
N VAL A 121 0.86 20.00 14.34
CA VAL A 121 1.88 18.94 14.29
C VAL A 121 1.26 17.62 13.84
N ALA A 122 0.07 17.27 14.34
CA ALA A 122 -0.70 16.10 13.93
C ALA A 122 -1.04 16.12 12.42
N GLY A 123 -1.49 17.27 11.91
CA GLY A 123 -1.75 17.46 10.49
C GLY A 123 -0.50 17.35 9.62
N LEU A 124 0.62 17.95 10.06
CA LEU A 124 1.91 17.83 9.36
C LEU A 124 2.40 16.38 9.34
N PHE A 125 2.33 15.68 10.48
CA PHE A 125 2.68 14.27 10.59
C PHE A 125 1.82 13.39 9.67
N PHE A 126 0.53 13.68 9.56
CA PHE A 126 -0.39 12.97 8.68
C PHE A 126 0.04 13.02 7.20
N ILE A 127 0.39 14.22 6.73
CA ILE A 127 0.85 14.46 5.36
C ILE A 127 2.23 13.84 5.17
N TRP A 128 3.14 14.05 6.12
CA TRP A 128 4.50 13.51 6.09
C TRP A 128 4.51 11.98 5.99
N LEU A 129 3.69 11.28 6.78
CA LEU A 129 3.67 9.81 6.75
C LEU A 129 3.14 9.27 5.40
N SER A 130 2.23 10.01 4.76
CA SER A 130 1.72 9.65 3.44
C SER A 130 2.81 9.66 2.38
N VAL A 131 3.72 10.64 2.45
CA VAL A 131 4.90 10.75 1.59
C VAL A 131 5.92 9.67 1.95
N PHE A 132 6.23 9.51 3.24
CA PHE A 132 7.16 8.50 3.77
C PHE A 132 6.86 7.11 3.20
N ASN A 133 5.61 6.65 3.29
CA ASN A 133 5.19 5.34 2.83
C ASN A 133 5.55 5.06 1.36
N LEU A 134 5.30 6.03 0.46
CA LEU A 134 5.61 5.85 -0.96
C LEU A 134 7.12 5.69 -1.16
N PHE A 135 7.91 6.49 -0.46
CA PHE A 135 9.37 6.49 -0.57
C PHE A 135 9.96 5.18 -0.10
N VAL A 136 9.69 4.79 1.14
CA VAL A 136 10.39 3.65 1.77
C VAL A 136 10.20 2.36 0.97
N VAL A 137 8.97 2.08 0.51
CA VAL A 137 8.68 0.85 -0.24
C VAL A 137 9.30 0.87 -1.64
N SER A 138 9.22 2.02 -2.34
CA SER A 138 9.79 2.14 -3.68
C SER A 138 11.31 2.02 -3.67
N VAL A 139 11.94 2.67 -2.70
CA VAL A 139 13.39 2.68 -2.49
C VAL A 139 13.90 1.28 -2.11
N TYR A 140 13.16 0.54 -1.27
CA TYR A 140 13.47 -0.85 -0.94
C TYR A 140 13.55 -1.75 -2.18
N TRP A 141 12.49 -1.78 -3.00
CA TRP A 141 12.44 -2.66 -4.17
C TRP A 141 13.45 -2.27 -5.24
N SER A 142 13.72 -0.98 -5.37
CA SER A 142 14.78 -0.48 -6.25
C SER A 142 16.15 -0.99 -5.81
N PHE A 143 16.46 -0.95 -4.51
CA PHE A 143 17.72 -1.48 -3.97
C PHE A 143 17.85 -2.99 -4.18
N MET A 144 16.77 -3.75 -3.97
CA MET A 144 16.77 -5.21 -4.18
C MET A 144 17.03 -5.57 -5.65
N ALA A 145 16.45 -4.82 -6.58
CA ALA A 145 16.67 -5.00 -8.01
C ALA A 145 18.13 -4.70 -8.41
N ASP A 146 18.76 -3.71 -7.78
CA ASP A 146 20.17 -3.38 -8.02
C ASP A 146 21.13 -4.41 -7.40
N LEU A 147 20.73 -5.08 -6.31
CA LEU A 147 21.55 -6.02 -5.55
C LEU A 147 21.54 -7.44 -6.11
N PHE A 148 20.38 -7.94 -6.55
CA PHE A 148 20.20 -9.32 -6.97
C PHE A 148 20.17 -9.44 -8.50
N ARG A 149 20.87 -10.44 -9.04
CA ARG A 149 20.78 -10.76 -10.48
C ARG A 149 19.39 -11.29 -10.84
N ASN A 150 19.01 -11.18 -12.11
CA ASN A 150 17.70 -11.64 -12.61
C ASN A 150 17.35 -13.09 -12.24
N GLU A 151 18.31 -14.02 -12.26
CA GLU A 151 18.08 -15.42 -11.84
C GLU A 151 17.78 -15.53 -10.34
N GLN A 152 18.52 -14.78 -9.53
CA GLN A 152 18.34 -14.74 -8.08
C GLN A 152 16.99 -14.12 -7.72
N ALA A 153 16.63 -13.02 -8.37
CA ALA A 153 15.37 -12.31 -8.14
C ALA A 153 14.15 -13.22 -8.35
N LYS A 154 14.10 -13.98 -9.45
CA LYS A 154 13.00 -14.92 -9.76
C LYS A 154 12.75 -15.96 -8.65
N ARG A 155 13.81 -16.35 -7.94
CA ARG A 155 13.76 -17.41 -6.93
C ARG A 155 13.62 -16.87 -5.51
N LEU A 156 14.33 -15.79 -5.18
CA LEU A 156 14.50 -15.30 -3.81
C LEU A 156 13.48 -14.21 -3.44
N PHE A 157 12.98 -13.42 -4.40
CA PHE A 157 12.11 -12.28 -4.09
C PHE A 157 10.79 -12.71 -3.46
N GLY A 158 10.26 -13.89 -3.80
CA GLY A 158 9.07 -14.43 -3.17
C GLY A 158 9.25 -14.61 -1.66
N PHE A 159 10.36 -15.23 -1.24
CA PHE A 159 10.68 -15.40 0.18
C PHE A 159 11.01 -14.05 0.85
N ILE A 160 11.81 -13.21 0.21
CA ILE A 160 12.15 -11.88 0.74
C ILE A 160 10.89 -11.03 0.97
N ALA A 161 9.91 -11.10 0.06
CA ALA A 161 8.64 -10.39 0.20
C ALA A 161 7.84 -10.81 1.45
N THR A 162 7.98 -12.06 1.90
CA THR A 162 7.32 -12.52 3.13
C THR A 162 7.80 -11.77 4.37
N GLY A 163 9.02 -11.22 4.37
CA GLY A 163 9.51 -10.35 5.43
C GLY A 163 8.67 -9.08 5.58
N GLY A 164 8.32 -8.45 4.45
CA GLY A 164 7.44 -7.28 4.44
C GLY A 164 6.03 -7.59 4.96
N THR A 165 5.47 -8.75 4.60
CA THR A 165 4.17 -9.19 5.12
C THR A 165 4.23 -9.47 6.62
N ALA A 166 5.28 -10.14 7.10
CA ALA A 166 5.50 -10.36 8.52
C ALA A 166 5.63 -9.03 9.28
N GLY A 167 6.34 -8.05 8.71
CA GLY A 167 6.46 -6.70 9.27
C GLY A 167 5.11 -5.97 9.30
N ALA A 168 4.31 -6.09 8.24
CA ALA A 168 2.98 -5.48 8.16
C ALA A 168 1.97 -6.06 9.17
N ILE A 169 2.19 -7.28 9.64
CA ILE A 169 1.39 -7.91 10.72
C ILE A 169 1.99 -7.57 12.09
N ALA A 170 3.31 -7.63 12.23
CA ALA A 170 4.01 -7.37 13.48
C ALA A 170 3.88 -5.91 13.94
N GLY A 171 3.97 -4.94 13.02
CA GLY A 171 3.89 -3.52 13.36
C GLY A 171 2.58 -3.13 14.08
N PRO A 172 1.39 -3.44 13.52
CA PRO A 172 0.13 -3.17 14.17
C PRO A 172 -0.09 -4.03 15.42
N ALA A 173 0.40 -5.28 15.46
CA ALA A 173 0.35 -6.10 16.66
C ALA A 173 1.14 -5.48 17.83
N LEU A 174 2.38 -5.04 17.56
CA LEU A 174 3.21 -4.33 18.53
C LEU A 174 2.54 -3.03 19.00
N THR A 175 1.94 -2.28 18.07
CA THR A 175 1.22 -1.04 18.39
C THR A 175 0.03 -1.32 19.31
N ALA A 176 -0.81 -2.30 18.98
CA ALA A 176 -1.99 -2.64 19.77
C ALA A 176 -1.64 -3.06 21.22
N ILE A 177 -0.49 -3.72 21.42
CA ILE A 177 -0.04 -4.19 22.74
C ILE A 177 0.64 -3.06 23.53
N LEU A 178 1.50 -2.27 22.87
CA LEU A 178 2.39 -1.34 23.55
C LEU A 178 1.84 0.07 23.69
N VAL A 179 0.87 0.49 22.86
CA VAL A 179 0.37 1.88 22.88
C VAL A 179 -0.26 2.27 24.20
N GLN A 180 -0.93 1.34 24.88
CA GLN A 180 -1.56 1.58 26.19
C GLN A 180 -0.53 1.79 27.31
N GLN A 181 0.67 1.22 27.16
CA GLN A 181 1.73 1.30 28.17
C GLN A 181 2.70 2.45 27.91
N LEU A 182 3.01 2.70 26.64
CA LEU A 182 4.04 3.66 26.22
C LEU A 182 3.45 4.98 25.72
N GLY A 183 2.17 5.03 25.39
CA GLY A 183 1.54 6.14 24.68
C GLY A 183 1.94 6.20 23.20
N SER A 184 1.17 6.94 22.41
CA SER A 184 1.40 7.05 20.96
C SER A 184 2.74 7.70 20.61
N SER A 185 3.21 8.68 21.39
CA SER A 185 4.46 9.40 21.13
C SER A 185 5.69 8.50 21.20
N ARG A 186 5.81 7.66 22.23
CA ARG A 186 7.00 6.81 22.42
C ARG A 186 7.09 5.68 21.40
N LEU A 187 5.97 5.27 20.79
CA LEU A 187 5.98 4.33 19.68
C LEU A 187 6.71 4.85 18.44
N LEU A 188 6.79 6.19 18.26
CA LEU A 188 7.63 6.78 17.21
C LEU A 188 9.09 6.34 17.37
N LEU A 189 9.60 6.27 18.60
CA LEU A 189 10.99 5.84 18.85
C LEU A 189 11.22 4.37 18.49
N ILE A 190 10.24 3.49 18.74
CA ILE A 190 10.31 2.09 18.29
C ILE A 190 10.37 2.02 16.76
N SER A 191 9.56 2.84 16.08
CA SER A 191 9.61 2.94 14.61
C SER A 191 10.96 3.45 14.11
N ALA A 192 11.54 4.47 14.77
CA ALA A 192 12.87 4.98 14.47
C ALA A 192 13.97 3.92 14.66
N LEU A 193 13.90 3.13 15.73
CA LEU A 193 14.83 2.02 15.99
C LEU A 193 14.74 0.94 14.92
N LEU A 194 13.52 0.55 14.52
CA LEU A 194 13.31 -0.41 13.43
C LEU A 194 13.84 0.13 12.09
N LEU A 195 13.66 1.42 11.81
CA LEU A 195 14.22 2.05 10.62
C LEU A 195 15.76 2.12 10.68
N GLY A 196 16.34 2.33 11.88
CA GLY A 196 17.77 2.22 12.12
C GLY A 196 18.31 0.80 11.88
N LEU A 197 17.54 -0.22 12.28
CA LEU A 197 17.85 -1.62 11.95
C LEU A 197 17.82 -1.85 10.43
N SER A 198 16.87 -1.25 9.70
CA SER A 198 16.87 -1.26 8.24
C SER A 198 18.15 -0.65 7.65
N VAL A 199 18.65 0.47 8.21
CA VAL A 199 19.93 1.07 7.79
C VAL A 199 21.09 0.10 8.04
N LEU A 200 21.15 -0.55 9.20
CA LEU A 200 22.17 -1.57 9.48
C LEU A 200 22.13 -2.71 8.44
N CYS A 201 20.93 -3.21 8.09
CA CYS A 201 20.78 -4.24 7.08
C CYS A 201 21.30 -3.78 5.71
N ILE A 202 21.06 -2.52 5.32
CA ILE A 202 21.59 -1.94 4.08
C ILE A 202 23.13 -1.99 4.08
N HIS A 203 23.78 -1.54 5.15
CA HIS A 203 25.25 -1.58 5.25
C HIS A 203 25.79 -3.01 5.16
N ARG A 204 25.13 -3.98 5.80
CA ARG A 204 25.52 -5.40 5.74
C ARG A 204 25.34 -5.99 4.34
N LEU A 205 24.31 -5.58 3.62
CA LEU A 205 24.06 -6.01 2.24
C LEU A 205 25.06 -5.40 1.26
N LEU A 206 25.41 -4.13 1.43
CA LEU A 206 26.47 -3.48 0.64
C LEU A 206 27.83 -4.14 0.87
N ALA A 207 28.21 -4.40 2.12
CA ALA A 207 29.45 -5.10 2.44
C ALA A 207 29.49 -6.53 1.86
N TRP A 208 28.34 -7.22 1.85
CA TRP A 208 28.23 -8.52 1.18
C TRP A 208 28.39 -8.41 -0.34
N GLN A 209 27.82 -7.38 -0.97
CA GLN A 209 27.94 -7.14 -2.41
C GLN A 209 29.40 -6.86 -2.82
N GLU A 210 30.08 -6.01 -2.07
CA GLU A 210 31.50 -5.68 -2.28
C GLU A 210 32.40 -6.93 -2.15
N ALA A 211 32.12 -7.78 -1.15
CA ALA A 211 32.84 -9.04 -0.97
C ALA A 211 32.52 -10.09 -2.04
N ALA A 212 31.32 -10.06 -2.62
CA ALA A 212 30.88 -11.03 -3.62
C ALA A 212 31.24 -10.65 -5.06
N THR A 213 31.46 -9.36 -5.36
CA THR A 213 31.82 -8.92 -6.73
C THR A 213 32.52 -7.55 -6.72
N PRO A 214 33.86 -7.47 -6.91
CA PRO A 214 34.59 -6.20 -6.89
C PRO A 214 34.31 -5.25 -8.07
N ALA A 215 33.62 -5.69 -9.14
CA ALA A 215 33.56 -4.95 -10.40
C ALA A 215 32.26 -5.15 -11.22
N ALA A 216 31.08 -5.14 -10.58
CA ALA A 216 29.80 -5.13 -11.30
C ALA A 216 29.07 -3.80 -11.11
N GLY A 217 29.67 -2.74 -11.62
CA GLY A 217 29.03 -1.43 -11.74
C GLY A 217 28.44 -1.23 -13.14
N ALA A 218 27.24 -0.66 -13.18
CA ALA A 218 26.58 -0.09 -14.35
C ALA A 218 25.89 -1.06 -15.33
N ALA A 219 24.67 -1.48 -14.96
CA ALA A 219 23.57 -1.44 -15.91
C ALA A 219 22.56 -0.43 -15.38
N ALA A 220 22.74 0.85 -15.72
CA ALA A 220 21.73 1.85 -15.49
C ALA A 220 20.54 1.52 -16.41
N GLU A 221 19.45 1.00 -15.83
CA GLU A 221 18.18 0.95 -16.54
C GLU A 221 17.83 2.37 -16.99
N ALA A 222 17.64 2.52 -18.30
CA ALA A 222 17.26 3.78 -18.90
C ALA A 222 16.03 4.34 -18.19
N PRO A 223 16.04 5.64 -17.79
CA PRO A 223 14.87 6.25 -17.20
C PRO A 223 13.72 6.14 -18.19
N LEU A 224 12.66 5.44 -17.79
CA LEU A 224 11.38 5.45 -18.49
C LEU A 224 10.77 6.85 -18.33
N GLY A 225 11.27 7.78 -19.15
CA GLY A 225 10.80 9.15 -19.23
C GLY A 225 9.40 9.23 -19.82
N GLY A 226 8.52 9.94 -19.15
CA GLY A 226 7.20 10.28 -19.65
C GLY A 226 6.51 11.25 -18.70
N GLY A 227 6.31 12.49 -19.14
CA GLY A 227 5.60 13.50 -18.35
C GLY A 227 4.18 13.05 -18.02
N VAL A 228 3.73 13.33 -16.79
CA VAL A 228 2.39 12.99 -16.26
C VAL A 228 1.27 13.51 -17.18
N LEU A 229 1.49 14.65 -17.84
CA LEU A 229 0.56 15.28 -18.78
C LEU A 229 0.28 14.43 -20.04
N ASN A 230 1.26 13.65 -20.51
CA ASN A 230 1.02 12.74 -21.64
C ASN A 230 0.11 11.58 -21.24
N GLY A 231 0.11 11.20 -19.95
CA GLY A 231 -0.82 10.22 -19.40
C GLY A 231 -2.28 10.70 -19.45
N LEU A 232 -2.52 11.99 -19.18
CA LEU A 232 -3.86 12.60 -19.22
C LEU A 232 -4.51 12.46 -20.61
N PHE A 233 -3.80 12.88 -21.67
CA PHE A 233 -4.34 12.80 -23.03
C PHE A 233 -4.59 11.37 -23.49
N LEU A 234 -3.74 10.42 -23.08
CA LEU A 234 -3.94 8.99 -23.37
C LEU A 234 -5.21 8.44 -22.71
N VAL A 235 -5.50 8.86 -21.48
CA VAL A 235 -6.72 8.46 -20.75
C VAL A 235 -7.95 9.02 -21.44
N LEU A 236 -7.99 10.32 -21.74
CA LEU A 236 -9.17 10.99 -22.32
C LEU A 236 -9.57 10.44 -23.70
N ARG A 237 -8.61 9.89 -24.46
CA ARG A 237 -8.87 9.29 -25.79
C ARG A 237 -9.30 7.83 -25.76
N SER A 238 -9.25 7.17 -24.60
CA SER A 238 -9.57 5.74 -24.49
C SER A 238 -10.77 5.50 -23.58
N PRO A 239 -11.93 5.06 -24.11
CA PRO A 239 -13.10 4.76 -23.27
C PRO A 239 -12.81 3.66 -22.24
N TYR A 240 -11.90 2.73 -22.56
CA TYR A 240 -11.44 1.70 -21.64
C TYR A 240 -10.65 2.29 -20.46
N LEU A 241 -9.69 3.20 -20.72
CA LEU A 241 -8.93 3.87 -19.65
C LEU A 241 -9.82 4.80 -18.82
N LEU A 242 -10.80 5.48 -19.44
CA LEU A 242 -11.82 6.25 -18.71
C LEU A 242 -12.66 5.36 -17.78
N GLY A 243 -13.03 4.16 -18.22
CA GLY A 243 -13.69 3.19 -17.35
C GLY A 243 -12.82 2.82 -16.15
N ILE A 244 -11.51 2.60 -16.36
CA ILE A 244 -10.56 2.37 -15.25
C ILE A 244 -10.48 3.58 -14.33
N CYS A 245 -10.45 4.82 -14.86
CA CYS A 245 -10.51 6.03 -14.05
C CYS A 245 -11.78 6.08 -13.18
N ALA A 246 -12.94 5.78 -13.75
CA ALA A 246 -14.21 5.73 -13.01
C ALA A 246 -14.18 4.66 -11.91
N LEU A 247 -13.64 3.47 -12.20
CA LEU A 247 -13.43 2.41 -11.23
C LEU A 247 -12.58 2.89 -10.04
N ILE A 248 -11.48 3.60 -10.32
CA ILE A 248 -10.57 4.12 -9.29
C ILE A 248 -11.18 5.26 -8.50
N LEU A 249 -11.89 6.18 -9.17
CA LEU A 249 -12.53 7.33 -8.54
C LEU A 249 -13.65 6.89 -7.60
N LEU A 250 -14.46 5.90 -7.98
CA LEU A 250 -15.48 5.33 -7.10
C LEU A 250 -14.85 4.58 -5.92
N TYR A 251 -13.79 3.81 -6.15
CA TYR A 251 -13.04 3.18 -5.07
C TYR A 251 -12.49 4.22 -4.08
N ALA A 252 -11.82 5.27 -4.57
CA ALA A 252 -11.27 6.34 -3.74
C ALA A 252 -12.38 7.07 -2.98
N SER A 253 -13.52 7.34 -3.63
CA SER A 253 -14.67 8.00 -3.01
C SER A 253 -15.25 7.20 -1.86
N LEU A 254 -15.59 5.94 -2.10
CA LEU A 254 -16.18 5.06 -1.10
C LEU A 254 -15.19 4.74 0.02
N SER A 255 -13.91 4.60 -0.31
CA SER A 255 -12.85 4.42 0.68
C SER A 255 -12.71 5.65 1.58
N THR A 256 -12.81 6.84 1.00
CA THR A 256 -12.73 8.12 1.72
C THR A 256 -13.96 8.33 2.60
N PHE A 257 -15.16 8.05 2.12
CA PHE A 257 -16.38 8.16 2.95
C PHE A 257 -16.30 7.25 4.18
N LEU A 258 -15.86 6.00 4.01
CA LEU A 258 -15.62 5.09 5.15
C LEU A 258 -14.52 5.58 6.07
N TYR A 259 -13.47 6.19 5.54
CA TYR A 259 -12.41 6.77 6.36
C TYR A 259 -12.94 7.93 7.23
N MET A 260 -13.74 8.82 6.65
CA MET A 260 -14.33 9.95 7.38
C MET A 260 -15.33 9.48 8.43
N GLN A 261 -16.21 8.53 8.08
CA GLN A 261 -17.10 7.89 9.05
C GLN A 261 -16.32 7.19 10.15
N GLN A 262 -15.21 6.52 9.82
CA GLN A 262 -14.34 5.90 10.80
C GLN A 262 -13.76 6.91 11.77
N ALA A 263 -13.21 8.02 11.27
CA ALA A 263 -12.62 9.05 12.11
C ALA A 263 -13.67 9.62 13.11
N GLN A 264 -14.89 9.87 12.63
CA GLN A 264 -15.99 10.36 13.45
C GLN A 264 -16.45 9.33 14.49
N ILE A 265 -16.78 8.09 14.07
CA ILE A 265 -17.29 7.05 14.96
C ILE A 265 -16.25 6.68 16.03
N VAL A 266 -14.97 6.59 15.67
CA VAL A 266 -13.90 6.29 16.63
C VAL A 266 -13.65 7.44 17.59
N ARG A 267 -13.71 8.70 17.12
CA ARG A 267 -13.63 9.88 17.98
C ARG A 267 -14.76 9.89 19.01
N ASP A 268 -15.99 9.66 18.56
CA ASP A 268 -17.17 9.74 19.40
C ASP A 268 -17.29 8.53 20.37
N ALA A 269 -16.61 7.42 20.06
CA ALA A 269 -16.60 6.21 20.90
C ALA A 269 -15.50 6.19 21.97
N PHE A 270 -14.39 6.92 21.79
CA PHE A 270 -13.25 6.89 22.71
C PHE A 270 -12.59 8.25 22.86
N ASP A 271 -12.51 8.74 24.09
CA ASP A 271 -11.81 10.00 24.39
C ASP A 271 -10.28 9.82 24.33
N ASP A 272 -9.77 8.70 24.85
CA ASP A 272 -8.35 8.43 24.99
C ASP A 272 -7.63 8.19 23.63
N PRO A 273 -6.61 9.00 23.27
CA PRO A 273 -5.80 8.80 22.07
C PRO A 273 -5.12 7.43 21.97
N ALA A 274 -4.65 6.87 23.09
CA ALA A 274 -3.95 5.58 23.07
C ALA A 274 -4.93 4.45 22.68
N THR A 275 -6.16 4.50 23.19
CA THR A 275 -7.25 3.60 22.84
C THR A 275 -7.68 3.74 21.38
N ARG A 276 -7.84 4.97 20.87
CA ARG A 276 -8.12 5.20 19.44
C ARG A 276 -7.02 4.61 18.55
N THR A 277 -5.76 4.80 18.93
CA THR A 277 -4.60 4.24 18.23
C THR A 277 -4.59 2.70 18.29
N ALA A 278 -4.92 2.10 19.44
CA ALA A 278 -5.01 0.64 19.60
C ALA A 278 -6.10 0.04 18.71
N VAL A 279 -7.26 0.71 18.58
CA VAL A 279 -8.34 0.29 17.68
C VAL A 279 -7.89 0.33 16.22
N PHE A 280 -7.23 1.41 15.77
CA PHE A 280 -6.67 1.47 14.42
C PHE A 280 -5.62 0.40 14.17
N ALA A 281 -4.78 0.11 15.16
CA ALA A 281 -3.79 -0.96 15.09
C ALA A 281 -4.44 -2.34 15.01
N GLY A 282 -5.54 -2.59 15.75
CA GLY A 282 -6.32 -3.81 15.65
C GLY A 282 -6.97 -4.01 14.27
N ILE A 283 -7.55 -2.94 13.71
CA ILE A 283 -8.08 -2.96 12.33
C ILE A 283 -6.96 -3.29 11.34
N ASP A 284 -5.80 -2.62 11.46
CA ASP A 284 -4.64 -2.86 10.59
C ASP A 284 -4.11 -4.29 10.71
N PHE A 285 -4.02 -4.84 11.93
CA PHE A 285 -3.63 -6.22 12.17
C PHE A 285 -4.58 -7.18 11.46
N ALA A 286 -5.89 -7.04 11.70
CA ALA A 286 -6.92 -7.89 11.08
C ALA A 286 -6.89 -7.80 9.55
N VAL A 287 -6.72 -6.59 8.99
CA VAL A 287 -6.58 -6.38 7.55
C VAL A 287 -5.40 -7.14 6.98
N ASN A 288 -4.20 -7.00 7.57
CA ASN A 288 -3.00 -7.64 7.04
C ASN A 288 -3.05 -9.17 7.21
N LEU A 289 -3.56 -9.66 8.34
CA LEU A 289 -3.74 -11.10 8.57
C LEU A 289 -4.73 -11.70 7.58
N LEU A 290 -5.91 -11.10 7.41
CA LEU A 290 -6.91 -11.56 6.45
C LEU A 290 -6.40 -11.46 5.01
N THR A 291 -5.66 -10.40 4.68
CA THR A 291 -5.01 -10.26 3.36
C THR A 291 -4.07 -11.43 3.09
N LEU A 292 -3.22 -11.79 4.05
CA LEU A 292 -2.29 -12.91 3.93
C LEU A 292 -3.04 -14.23 3.73
N LEU A 293 -4.08 -14.49 4.52
CA LEU A 293 -4.90 -15.70 4.38
C LEU A 293 -5.55 -15.77 2.99
N ILE A 294 -6.15 -14.69 2.51
CA ILE A 294 -6.76 -14.66 1.17
C ILE A 294 -5.69 -14.86 0.09
N GLN A 295 -4.52 -14.22 0.21
CA GLN A 295 -3.43 -14.36 -0.75
C GLN A 295 -2.87 -15.79 -0.80
N ALA A 296 -2.70 -16.43 0.35
CA ALA A 296 -2.18 -17.80 0.43
C ALA A 296 -3.15 -18.85 -0.14
N PHE A 297 -4.45 -18.69 0.12
CA PHE A 297 -5.43 -19.74 -0.20
C PHE A 297 -6.31 -19.44 -1.41
N PHE A 298 -6.59 -18.18 -1.74
CA PHE A 298 -7.67 -17.82 -2.67
C PHE A 298 -7.24 -16.97 -3.87
N THR A 299 -6.29 -16.02 -3.73
CA THR A 299 -6.00 -15.01 -4.78
C THR A 299 -5.70 -15.60 -6.16
N GLY A 300 -4.83 -16.62 -6.23
CA GLY A 300 -4.48 -17.25 -7.52
C GLY A 300 -5.61 -18.07 -8.15
N ARG A 301 -6.53 -18.57 -7.32
CA ARG A 301 -7.64 -19.46 -7.73
C ARG A 301 -8.90 -18.68 -8.10
N LEU A 302 -9.12 -17.52 -7.48
CA LEU A 302 -10.37 -16.77 -7.60
C LEU A 302 -10.68 -16.35 -9.04
N VAL A 303 -9.70 -15.79 -9.76
CA VAL A 303 -9.90 -15.38 -11.16
C VAL A 303 -10.14 -16.59 -12.07
N GLN A 304 -9.54 -17.74 -11.77
CA GLN A 304 -9.76 -18.98 -12.53
C GLN A 304 -11.16 -19.56 -12.28
N TRP A 305 -11.69 -19.45 -11.06
CA TRP A 305 -12.99 -20.00 -10.67
C TRP A 305 -14.17 -19.17 -11.15
N ILE A 306 -14.13 -17.85 -10.95
CA ILE A 306 -15.29 -16.98 -11.21
C ILE A 306 -15.07 -15.97 -12.34
N GLY A 307 -13.86 -15.92 -12.91
CA GLY A 307 -13.49 -14.99 -13.97
C GLY A 307 -13.15 -13.58 -13.48
N LEU A 308 -12.46 -12.80 -14.32
CA LEU A 308 -11.95 -11.47 -13.96
C LEU A 308 -13.08 -10.47 -13.62
N ALA A 309 -14.17 -10.46 -14.41
CA ALA A 309 -15.28 -9.53 -14.20
C ALA A 309 -15.93 -9.70 -12.82
N LYS A 310 -16.29 -10.93 -12.45
CA LYS A 310 -16.89 -11.21 -11.13
C LYS A 310 -15.90 -10.98 -10.00
N THR A 311 -14.62 -11.26 -10.22
CA THR A 311 -13.55 -10.98 -9.24
C THR A 311 -13.44 -9.48 -8.94
N LEU A 312 -13.45 -8.62 -9.98
CA LEU A 312 -13.46 -7.16 -9.80
C LEU A 312 -14.74 -6.67 -9.11
N ALA A 313 -15.88 -7.31 -9.38
CA ALA A 313 -17.17 -6.93 -8.83
C ALA A 313 -17.42 -7.42 -7.39
N LEU A 314 -16.62 -8.36 -6.88
CA LEU A 314 -16.82 -8.96 -5.56
C LEU A 314 -16.70 -7.92 -4.43
N ILE A 315 -15.61 -7.15 -4.40
CA ILE A 315 -15.36 -6.16 -3.36
C ILE A 315 -16.36 -4.99 -3.36
N PRO A 316 -16.69 -4.35 -4.49
CA PRO A 316 -17.69 -3.29 -4.51
C PRO A 316 -19.08 -3.80 -4.08
N LEU A 317 -19.43 -5.04 -4.44
CA LEU A 317 -20.68 -5.66 -4.01
C LEU A 317 -20.72 -5.86 -2.49
N LEU A 318 -19.67 -6.44 -1.92
CA LEU A 318 -19.54 -6.57 -0.45
C LEU A 318 -19.56 -5.22 0.25
N LEU A 319 -18.96 -4.20 -0.36
CA LEU A 319 -18.97 -2.84 0.17
C LEU A 319 -20.36 -2.20 0.13
N SER A 320 -21.14 -2.47 -0.93
CA SER A 320 -22.53 -1.98 -1.02
C SER A 320 -23.40 -2.53 0.11
N PHE A 321 -23.25 -3.82 0.44
CA PHE A 321 -23.88 -4.41 1.61
C PHE A 321 -23.36 -3.79 2.92
N GLY A 322 -22.05 -3.57 3.04
CA GLY A 322 -21.46 -2.92 4.20
C GLY A 322 -22.01 -1.51 4.45
N PHE A 323 -22.19 -0.70 3.40
CA PHE A 323 -22.81 0.62 3.51
C PHE A 323 -24.30 0.56 3.84
N LEU A 324 -25.03 -0.44 3.33
CA LEU A 324 -26.42 -0.65 3.69
C LEU A 324 -26.57 -0.92 5.20
N VAL A 325 -25.73 -1.81 5.75
CA VAL A 325 -25.72 -2.08 7.19
C VAL A 325 -25.28 -0.85 8.00
N LEU A 326 -24.27 -0.10 7.54
CA LEU A 326 -23.86 1.15 8.20
C LEU A 326 -24.94 2.25 8.15
N GLY A 327 -25.72 2.29 7.07
CA GLY A 327 -26.86 3.21 6.93
C GLY A 327 -27.95 2.91 7.95
N LEU A 328 -28.18 1.63 8.25
CA LEU A 328 -29.13 1.17 9.26
C LEU A 328 -28.56 1.32 10.68
N GLN A 329 -27.30 0.96 10.88
CA GLN A 329 -26.63 0.89 12.19
C GLN A 329 -25.18 1.40 12.08
N PRO A 330 -24.94 2.71 12.27
CA PRO A 330 -23.61 3.32 12.20
C PRO A 330 -22.80 3.05 13.48
N LEU A 331 -22.63 1.77 13.84
CA LEU A 331 -21.95 1.31 15.05
C LEU A 331 -20.48 0.95 14.75
N LEU A 332 -19.62 1.13 15.74
CA LEU A 332 -18.19 0.85 15.64
C LEU A 332 -17.88 -0.61 15.18
N PRO A 333 -18.52 -1.67 15.70
CA PRO A 333 -18.24 -3.03 15.23
C PRO A 333 -18.57 -3.25 13.75
N VAL A 334 -19.67 -2.67 13.28
CA VAL A 334 -20.08 -2.73 11.86
C VAL A 334 -19.02 -2.07 11.00
N LEU A 335 -18.59 -0.86 11.39
CA LEU A 335 -17.53 -0.13 10.69
C LEU A 335 -16.22 -0.92 10.64
N ILE A 336 -15.80 -1.54 11.75
CA ILE A 336 -14.59 -2.37 11.82
C ILE A 336 -14.67 -3.52 10.81
N VAL A 337 -15.77 -4.28 10.79
CA VAL A 337 -15.97 -5.39 9.86
C VAL A 337 -15.91 -4.90 8.41
N VAL A 338 -16.64 -3.82 8.09
CA VAL A 338 -16.66 -3.24 6.74
C VAL A 338 -15.26 -2.77 6.32
N GLN A 339 -14.51 -2.13 7.21
CA GLN A 339 -13.15 -1.67 6.93
C GLN A 339 -12.17 -2.84 6.72
N VAL A 340 -12.27 -3.88 7.54
CA VAL A 340 -11.43 -5.08 7.40
C VAL A 340 -11.70 -5.77 6.06
N VAL A 341 -12.96 -6.03 5.74
CA VAL A 341 -13.37 -6.66 4.48
C VAL A 341 -12.95 -5.82 3.27
N ARG A 342 -13.24 -4.52 3.28
CA ARG A 342 -12.89 -3.60 2.18
C ARG A 342 -11.39 -3.56 1.94
N ARG A 343 -10.60 -3.36 3.00
CA ARG A 343 -9.14 -3.19 2.87
C ARG A 343 -8.44 -4.50 2.53
N ALA A 344 -8.79 -5.59 3.20
CA ALA A 344 -8.22 -6.91 2.90
C ALA A 344 -8.59 -7.37 1.48
N GLY A 345 -9.87 -7.21 1.12
CA GLY A 345 -10.35 -7.47 -0.24
C GLY A 345 -9.64 -6.60 -1.29
N ASN A 346 -9.38 -5.33 -0.98
CA ASN A 346 -8.61 -4.48 -1.88
C ASN A 346 -7.17 -4.98 -2.09
N TYR A 347 -6.46 -5.31 -1.02
CA TYR A 347 -5.07 -5.73 -1.10
C TYR A 347 -4.89 -7.13 -1.69
N ALA A 348 -5.78 -8.08 -1.35
CA ALA A 348 -5.68 -9.46 -1.78
C ALA A 348 -6.31 -9.74 -3.14
N ILE A 349 -7.35 -8.99 -3.54
CA ILE A 349 -8.19 -9.31 -4.71
C ILE A 349 -8.24 -8.15 -5.72
N MET A 350 -8.74 -6.98 -5.31
CA MET A 350 -8.99 -5.87 -6.23
C MET A 350 -7.70 -5.38 -6.89
N ARG A 351 -6.62 -5.18 -6.13
CA ARG A 351 -5.32 -4.73 -6.67
C ARG A 351 -4.81 -5.68 -7.76
N PRO A 352 -4.61 -6.99 -7.50
CA PRO A 352 -4.20 -7.93 -8.54
C PRO A 352 -5.13 -7.96 -9.75
N ALA A 353 -6.46 -8.00 -9.53
CA ALA A 353 -7.43 -8.03 -10.62
C ALA A 353 -7.37 -6.76 -11.49
N ARG A 354 -7.16 -5.60 -10.87
CA ARG A 354 -6.97 -4.33 -11.57
C ARG A 354 -5.71 -4.32 -12.43
N GLU A 355 -4.61 -4.92 -11.97
CA GLU A 355 -3.38 -5.04 -12.77
C GLU A 355 -3.61 -5.83 -14.06
N MET A 356 -4.52 -6.82 -14.05
CA MET A 356 -4.88 -7.60 -15.23
C MET A 356 -5.59 -6.76 -16.31
N LEU A 357 -6.28 -5.68 -15.94
CA LEU A 357 -6.89 -4.73 -16.88
C LEU A 357 -5.83 -4.02 -17.75
N TYR A 358 -4.62 -3.81 -17.21
CA TYR A 358 -3.54 -3.16 -17.95
C TYR A 358 -2.74 -4.11 -18.85
N VAL A 359 -3.07 -5.41 -18.90
CA VAL A 359 -2.37 -6.36 -19.78
C VAL A 359 -2.76 -6.19 -21.25
N VAL A 360 -3.97 -5.71 -21.51
CA VAL A 360 -4.50 -5.55 -22.88
C VAL A 360 -4.15 -4.21 -23.54
N VAL A 361 -3.63 -3.24 -22.77
CA VAL A 361 -3.27 -1.90 -23.28
C VAL A 361 -1.84 -1.86 -23.84
N SER A 362 -1.50 -0.80 -24.58
CA SER A 362 -0.14 -0.63 -25.11
C SER A 362 0.89 -0.38 -24.00
N ARG A 363 2.18 -0.63 -24.28
CA ARG A 363 3.26 -0.37 -23.33
C ARG A 363 3.25 1.10 -22.87
N GLU A 364 3.09 2.03 -23.81
CA GLU A 364 3.03 3.46 -23.52
C GLU A 364 1.85 3.82 -22.59
N GLN A 365 0.65 3.31 -22.89
CA GLN A 365 -0.53 3.50 -22.04
C GLN A 365 -0.30 2.92 -20.65
N LYS A 366 0.27 1.71 -20.55
CA LYS A 366 0.55 1.06 -19.27
C LYS A 366 1.48 1.86 -18.36
N TYR A 367 2.47 2.56 -18.89
CA TYR A 367 3.39 3.36 -18.06
C TYR A 367 2.85 4.77 -17.78
N LYS A 368 2.42 5.51 -18.82
CA LYS A 368 2.02 6.91 -18.67
C LYS A 368 0.63 7.06 -18.05
N ALA A 369 -0.37 6.33 -18.56
CA ALA A 369 -1.74 6.42 -18.06
C ALA A 369 -1.85 5.85 -16.65
N LYS A 370 -1.17 4.74 -16.34
CA LYS A 370 -1.18 4.17 -15.00
C LYS A 370 -0.61 5.12 -13.95
N ASN A 371 0.53 5.77 -14.23
CA ASN A 371 1.10 6.74 -13.30
C ASN A 371 0.15 7.92 -13.04
N PHE A 372 -0.50 8.42 -14.10
CA PHE A 372 -1.54 9.44 -13.97
C PHE A 372 -2.74 8.95 -13.13
N ILE A 373 -3.23 7.72 -13.36
CA ILE A 373 -4.36 7.15 -12.63
C ILE A 373 -4.01 6.91 -11.15
N ASP A 374 -2.88 6.28 -10.86
CA ASP A 374 -2.48 5.95 -9.48
C ASP A 374 -2.07 7.19 -8.66
N THR A 375 -1.65 8.28 -9.32
CA THR A 375 -1.28 9.52 -8.64
C THR A 375 -2.42 10.52 -8.65
N VAL A 376 -2.81 11.03 -9.83
CA VAL A 376 -3.76 12.15 -9.95
C VAL A 376 -5.18 11.68 -9.69
N VAL A 377 -5.64 10.61 -10.34
CA VAL A 377 -7.03 10.15 -10.20
C VAL A 377 -7.28 9.58 -8.82
N TYR A 378 -6.37 8.76 -8.30
CA TYR A 378 -6.52 8.17 -6.98
C TYR A 378 -6.42 9.24 -5.86
N ARG A 379 -5.32 10.01 -5.81
CA ARG A 379 -5.10 10.96 -4.70
C ARG A 379 -5.96 12.22 -4.84
N GLY A 380 -6.17 12.68 -6.06
CA GLY A 380 -7.13 13.74 -6.35
C GLY A 380 -8.56 13.28 -6.07
N GLY A 381 -8.88 12.01 -6.33
CA GLY A 381 -10.11 11.36 -5.91
C GLY A 381 -10.30 11.42 -4.40
N ASP A 382 -9.32 10.98 -3.61
CA ASP A 382 -9.39 11.06 -2.13
C ASP A 382 -9.66 12.52 -1.66
N ALA A 383 -8.94 13.49 -2.22
CA ALA A 383 -9.13 14.91 -1.88
C ALA A 383 -10.52 15.43 -2.28
N LEU A 384 -10.96 15.18 -3.51
CA LEU A 384 -12.29 15.59 -3.98
C LEU A 384 -13.39 14.96 -3.13
N SER A 385 -13.31 13.66 -2.89
CA SER A 385 -14.31 12.93 -2.10
C SER A 385 -14.33 13.38 -0.64
N SER A 386 -13.20 13.81 -0.07
CA SER A 386 -13.19 14.40 1.27
C SER A 386 -13.96 15.72 1.33
N TRP A 387 -13.85 16.57 0.30
CA TRP A 387 -14.64 17.81 0.19
C TRP A 387 -16.12 17.54 -0.06
N VAL A 388 -16.44 16.55 -0.93
CA VAL A 388 -17.84 16.13 -1.13
C VAL A 388 -18.44 15.62 0.17
N TYR A 389 -17.69 14.81 0.93
CA TYR A 389 -18.11 14.33 2.25
C TYR A 389 -18.35 15.48 3.23
N SER A 390 -17.37 16.38 3.39
CA SER A 390 -17.50 17.53 4.29
C SER A 390 -18.63 18.46 3.86
N GLY A 391 -18.86 18.64 2.55
CA GLY A 391 -20.00 19.37 2.02
C GLY A 391 -21.34 18.73 2.41
N MET A 392 -21.49 17.42 2.24
CA MET A 392 -22.69 16.69 2.70
C MET A 392 -22.92 16.86 4.20
N ARG A 393 -21.86 16.76 5.02
CA ARG A 393 -21.94 16.98 6.46
C ARG A 393 -22.31 18.42 6.81
N GLY A 394 -21.79 19.40 6.07
CA GLY A 394 -22.12 20.82 6.21
C GLY A 394 -23.58 21.14 5.89
N PHE A 395 -24.22 20.38 4.98
CA PHE A 395 -25.66 20.41 4.74
C PHE A 395 -26.50 19.68 5.80
N GLY A 396 -25.87 19.15 6.86
CA GLY A 396 -26.57 18.49 7.97
C GLY A 396 -26.87 17.01 7.75
N LEU A 397 -26.34 16.37 6.69
CA LEU A 397 -26.56 14.93 6.48
C LEU A 397 -25.91 14.11 7.60
N THR A 398 -26.68 13.19 8.18
CA THR A 398 -26.19 12.26 9.21
C THR A 398 -25.21 11.23 8.63
N LEU A 399 -24.46 10.53 9.49
CA LEU A 399 -23.57 9.44 9.04
C LEU A 399 -24.35 8.36 8.28
N SER A 400 -25.55 8.03 8.76
CA SER A 400 -26.48 7.12 8.11
C SER A 400 -26.90 7.62 6.73
N ALA A 401 -27.27 8.90 6.58
CA ALA A 401 -27.65 9.46 5.28
C ALA A 401 -26.50 9.37 4.26
N VAL A 402 -25.26 9.67 4.69
CA VAL A 402 -24.08 9.53 3.82
C VAL A 402 -23.83 8.07 3.45
N ALA A 403 -24.01 7.12 4.38
CA ALA A 403 -23.89 5.69 4.09
C ALA A 403 -24.94 5.23 3.06
N TRP A 404 -26.18 5.70 3.16
CA TRP A 404 -27.23 5.42 2.17
C TRP A 404 -26.90 5.96 0.77
N ILE A 405 -26.31 7.16 0.67
CA ILE A 405 -25.82 7.72 -0.61
C ILE A 405 -24.66 6.90 -1.17
N ALA A 406 -23.84 6.30 -0.32
CA ALA A 406 -22.73 5.46 -0.75
C ALA A 406 -23.19 4.12 -1.36
N VAL A 407 -24.38 3.62 -1.02
CA VAL A 407 -24.93 2.36 -1.58
C VAL A 407 -25.07 2.40 -3.11
N PRO A 408 -25.80 3.35 -3.73
CA PRO A 408 -25.92 3.41 -5.19
C PRO A 408 -24.57 3.67 -5.88
N LEU A 409 -23.66 4.41 -5.24
CA LEU A 409 -22.30 4.60 -5.75
C LEU A 409 -21.50 3.29 -5.74
N ALA A 410 -21.65 2.45 -4.71
CA ALA A 410 -21.03 1.13 -4.65
C ALA A 410 -21.64 0.13 -5.65
N LEU A 411 -22.95 0.21 -5.91
CA LEU A 411 -23.61 -0.56 -6.95
C LEU A 411 -23.15 -0.13 -8.36
N LEU A 412 -23.03 1.18 -8.60
CA LEU A 412 -22.43 1.70 -9.82
C LEU A 412 -20.98 1.21 -9.98
N TRP A 413 -20.21 1.22 -8.90
CA TRP A 413 -18.84 0.70 -8.89
C TRP A 413 -18.80 -0.79 -9.26
N THR A 414 -19.75 -1.58 -8.74
CA THR A 414 -19.93 -3.00 -9.08
C THR A 414 -20.23 -3.19 -10.56
N TRP A 415 -21.15 -2.39 -11.11
CA TRP A 415 -21.51 -2.45 -12.53
C TRP A 415 -20.33 -2.10 -13.45
N ILE A 416 -19.57 -1.04 -13.14
CA ILE A 416 -18.37 -0.66 -13.90
C ILE A 416 -17.32 -1.78 -13.83
N ALA A 417 -17.12 -2.38 -12.66
CA ALA A 417 -16.19 -3.49 -12.47
C ALA A 417 -16.53 -4.71 -13.36
N LEU A 418 -17.82 -5.06 -13.43
CA LEU A 418 -18.31 -6.14 -14.31
C LEU A 418 -18.07 -5.80 -15.79
N ARG A 419 -18.44 -4.60 -16.23
CA ARG A 419 -18.29 -4.16 -17.63
C ARG A 419 -16.83 -4.13 -18.06
N LEU A 420 -15.93 -3.61 -17.21
CA LEU A 420 -14.50 -3.56 -17.51
C LEU A 420 -13.87 -4.95 -17.60
N GLY A 421 -14.22 -5.86 -16.69
CA GLY A 421 -13.71 -7.23 -16.77
C GLY A 421 -14.22 -7.99 -18.00
N GLN A 422 -15.46 -7.74 -18.42
CA GLN A 422 -16.00 -8.28 -19.67
C GLN A 422 -15.27 -7.69 -20.88
N GLN A 423 -15.10 -6.37 -20.96
CA GLN A 423 -14.36 -5.71 -22.05
C GLN A 423 -12.91 -6.21 -22.15
N GLN A 424 -12.22 -6.38 -21.01
CA GLN A 424 -10.87 -6.94 -21.00
C GLN A 424 -10.84 -8.34 -21.63
N SER A 425 -11.82 -9.19 -21.30
CA SER A 425 -11.89 -10.55 -21.84
C SER A 425 -12.17 -10.58 -23.36
N VAL A 426 -12.89 -9.59 -23.88
CA VAL A 426 -13.12 -9.44 -25.33
C VAL A 426 -11.84 -8.97 -26.02
N LEU A 427 -11.16 -7.96 -25.46
CA LEU A 427 -9.92 -7.42 -26.01
C LEU A 427 -8.77 -8.44 -26.00
N SER A 428 -8.69 -9.29 -24.96
CA SER A 428 -7.68 -10.33 -24.89
C SER A 428 -7.86 -11.39 -25.98
N ARG A 429 -9.10 -11.80 -26.26
CA ARG A 429 -9.44 -12.76 -27.33
C ARG A 429 -9.06 -12.28 -28.73
N HIS A 430 -9.30 -11.00 -29.03
CA HIS A 430 -8.94 -10.41 -30.33
C HIS A 430 -7.42 -10.37 -30.56
N ARG A 431 -6.63 -10.28 -29.49
CA ARG A 431 -5.17 -10.22 -29.57
C ARG A 431 -4.51 -11.60 -29.65
N SER A 432 -5.20 -12.64 -29.19
CA SER A 432 -4.75 -14.04 -29.28
C SER A 432 -5.10 -14.74 -30.59
N GLN A 433 -5.92 -14.15 -31.46
CA GLN A 433 -6.13 -14.66 -32.82
C GLN A 433 -4.96 -14.20 -33.72
N PRO A 434 -4.18 -15.11 -34.33
CA PRO A 434 -3.17 -14.74 -35.32
C PRO A 434 -3.83 -14.00 -36.47
N LYS A 435 -3.11 -13.04 -37.08
CA LYS A 435 -3.48 -12.39 -38.35
C LYS A 435 -3.45 -13.41 -39.51
N GLU A 436 -4.34 -14.39 -39.52
CA GLU A 436 -4.37 -15.46 -40.53
C GLU A 436 -5.34 -15.17 -41.70
N ARG A 437 -5.76 -13.92 -41.90
CA ARG A 437 -6.74 -13.55 -42.93
C ARG A 437 -6.28 -12.52 -43.97
N SER A 438 -4.98 -12.23 -44.07
CA SER A 438 -4.48 -11.30 -45.10
C SER A 438 -3.55 -11.90 -46.16
N GLU A 439 -3.38 -13.24 -46.23
CA GLU A 439 -2.55 -13.90 -47.25
C GLU A 439 -3.30 -14.82 -48.22
N HIS A 440 -4.64 -14.89 -48.17
CA HIS A 440 -5.45 -15.65 -49.15
C HIS A 440 -6.33 -14.80 -50.07
N ALA A 441 -5.96 -13.54 -50.27
CA ALA A 441 -6.52 -12.69 -51.32
C ALA A 441 -5.39 -11.94 -52.04
N ARG A 442 -4.60 -12.69 -52.81
CA ARG A 442 -3.85 -12.16 -53.95
C ARG A 442 -3.98 -13.11 -55.12
#